data_AF-A0A946A9R9-F1
#
_entry.id   AF-A0A946A9R9-F1
#
_cell.length_a   1.000
_cell.length_b   1.000
_cell.length_c   1.000
_cell.angle_alpha   90.00
_cell.angle_beta   90.00
_cell.angle_gamma   90.00
#
_symmetry.space_group_name_H-M   'P 1'
#
loop_
_entity.id
_entity.type
_entity.pdbx_description
1 polymer ?
#
loop_
_entity_poly.entity_id
_entity_poly.type
_entity_poly.pdbx_seq_one_letter_code
_entity_poly.pdbx_strand_id
1 'polypeptide(L)'
;ESGKASFKPLYPDDMPLEEKIRSVAREIYRADDIQVPPAISKQLAELDATEAGKFPICMAKTQYSFSTDPTLKAAPTGFDIPVREIKLSAGAEFLVVVTGAIMTMPGLPRVPAADKIDVDGDGVISGLF
;
A
#
# COMPACT_ATOMS: atom_id res chain seq x y z
N GLU A 1 -27.54 5.69 21.73
CA GLU A 1 -26.46 4.75 21.34
C GLU A 1 -25.61 4.41 22.56
N SER A 2 -25.15 3.16 22.71
CA SER A 2 -24.53 2.64 23.95
C SER A 2 -23.09 3.09 24.20
N GLY A 3 -22.52 3.98 23.36
CA GLY A 3 -21.17 4.51 23.52
C GLY A 3 -20.04 3.48 23.43
N LYS A 4 -20.31 2.23 23.02
CA LYS A 4 -19.32 1.16 22.89
C LYS A 4 -19.18 0.74 21.43
N ALA A 5 -17.97 0.91 20.88
CA ALA A 5 -17.59 0.39 19.58
C ALA A 5 -17.10 -1.06 19.69
N SER A 6 -17.59 -1.95 18.82
CA SER A 6 -17.14 -3.34 18.71
C SER A 6 -16.01 -3.47 17.69
N PHE A 7 -14.90 -2.79 17.94
CA PHE A 7 -13.74 -2.83 17.06
C PHE A 7 -13.14 -4.24 16.97
N LYS A 8 -12.83 -4.68 15.75
CA LYS A 8 -12.01 -5.85 15.46
C LYS A 8 -11.17 -5.58 14.21
N PRO A 9 -9.92 -6.08 14.14
CA PRO A 9 -9.15 -6.11 12.90
C PRO A 9 -9.89 -6.90 11.80
N LEU A 10 -9.55 -6.62 10.55
CA LEU A 10 -10.20 -7.25 9.39
C LEU A 10 -9.93 -8.77 9.33
N TYR A 11 -8.73 -9.18 9.72
CA TYR A 11 -8.27 -10.55 9.73
C TYR A 11 -7.47 -10.84 11.02
N PRO A 12 -7.36 -12.10 11.46
CA PRO A 12 -6.49 -12.49 12.55
C PRO A 12 -5.04 -12.71 12.07
N ASP A 13 -4.07 -12.66 12.99
CA ASP A 13 -2.64 -12.74 12.66
C ASP A 13 -2.21 -14.09 12.09
N ASP A 14 -2.92 -15.17 12.40
CA ASP A 14 -2.64 -16.54 11.98
C ASP A 14 -3.24 -16.90 10.60
N MET A 15 -3.99 -15.98 9.98
CA MET A 15 -4.47 -16.15 8.61
C MET A 15 -3.29 -16.27 7.64
N PRO A 16 -3.31 -17.15 6.62
CA PRO A 16 -2.24 -17.21 5.61
C PRO A 16 -2.03 -15.86 4.91
N LEU A 17 -0.78 -15.50 4.60
CA LEU A 17 -0.47 -14.18 4.02
C LEU A 17 -1.25 -13.91 2.73
N GLU A 18 -1.41 -14.90 1.85
CA GLU A 18 -2.21 -14.75 0.63
C GLU A 18 -3.69 -14.42 0.93
N GLU A 19 -4.27 -15.05 1.97
CA GLU A 19 -5.64 -14.78 2.42
C GLU A 19 -5.78 -13.42 3.10
N LYS A 20 -4.73 -12.93 3.79
CA LYS A 20 -4.72 -11.55 4.32
C LYS A 20 -4.84 -10.55 3.18
N ILE A 21 -4.09 -10.75 2.08
CA ILE A 21 -4.13 -9.90 0.88
C ILE A 21 -5.51 -9.96 0.24
N ARG A 22 -6.06 -11.17 0.06
CA ARG A 22 -7.40 -11.37 -0.49
C ARG A 22 -8.49 -10.72 0.35
N SER A 23 -8.39 -10.79 1.68
CA SER A 23 -9.34 -10.18 2.61
C SER A 23 -9.37 -8.67 2.47
N VAL A 24 -8.22 -8.00 2.41
CA VAL A 24 -8.16 -6.55 2.16
C VAL A 24 -8.72 -6.20 0.78
N ALA A 25 -8.37 -6.96 -0.26
CA ALA A 25 -8.85 -6.72 -1.62
C ALA A 25 -10.38 -6.84 -1.73
N ARG A 26 -10.99 -7.85 -1.13
CA ARG A 26 -12.44 -8.08 -1.19
C ARG A 26 -13.23 -7.16 -0.27
N GLU A 27 -12.86 -7.10 1.01
CA GLU A 27 -13.68 -6.45 2.02
C GLU A 27 -13.52 -4.91 2.02
N ILE A 28 -12.31 -4.42 1.74
CA ILE A 28 -12.04 -2.97 1.73
C ILE A 28 -12.11 -2.40 0.32
N TYR A 29 -11.51 -3.08 -0.67
CA TYR A 29 -11.45 -2.55 -2.03
C TYR A 29 -12.61 -3.00 -2.93
N ARG A 30 -13.37 -4.04 -2.53
CA ARG A 30 -14.45 -4.63 -3.33
C ARG A 30 -13.97 -5.20 -4.67
N ALA A 31 -12.74 -5.69 -4.69
CA ALA A 31 -12.21 -6.47 -5.79
C ALA A 31 -12.88 -7.85 -5.83
N ASP A 32 -12.95 -8.48 -7.00
CA ASP A 32 -13.49 -9.83 -7.15
C ASP A 32 -12.49 -10.86 -6.62
N ASP A 33 -11.21 -10.75 -6.99
CA ASP A 33 -10.12 -11.52 -6.38
C ASP A 33 -8.75 -10.79 -6.48
N ILE A 34 -7.69 -11.52 -6.13
CA ILE A 34 -6.30 -11.13 -6.31
C ILE A 34 -5.68 -11.98 -7.42
N GLN A 35 -4.80 -11.37 -8.22
CA GLN A 35 -4.01 -12.08 -9.22
C GLN A 35 -2.59 -12.26 -8.69
N VAL A 36 -2.26 -13.49 -8.29
CA VAL A 36 -0.97 -13.84 -7.69
C VAL A 36 -0.17 -14.71 -8.66
N PRO A 37 0.94 -14.20 -9.23
CA PRO A 37 1.81 -15.01 -10.07
C PRO A 37 2.44 -16.17 -9.28
N PRO A 38 2.76 -17.32 -9.92
CA PRO A 38 3.32 -18.49 -9.23
C PRO A 38 4.58 -18.19 -8.41
N ALA A 39 5.44 -17.28 -8.89
CA ALA A 39 6.64 -16.85 -8.17
C ALA A 39 6.30 -16.14 -6.85
N ILE A 40 5.27 -15.29 -6.86
CA ILE A 40 4.81 -14.58 -5.66
C ILE A 40 4.11 -15.52 -4.70
N SER A 41 3.25 -16.42 -5.20
CA SER A 41 2.59 -17.42 -4.35
C SER A 41 3.62 -18.31 -3.65
N LYS A 42 4.68 -18.73 -4.35
CA LYS A 42 5.81 -19.45 -3.75
C LYS A 42 6.51 -18.61 -2.68
N GLN A 43 6.81 -17.35 -2.96
CA GLN A 43 7.44 -16.44 -1.98
C GLN A 43 6.57 -16.24 -0.73
N LEU A 44 5.24 -16.12 -0.89
CA LEU A 44 4.31 -16.01 0.23
C LEU A 44 4.30 -17.28 1.07
N ALA A 45 4.28 -18.46 0.43
CA ALA A 45 4.35 -19.74 1.13
C ALA A 45 5.66 -19.92 1.92
N GLU A 46 6.79 -19.48 1.36
CA GLU A 46 8.08 -19.47 2.07
C GLU A 46 8.06 -18.53 3.27
N LEU A 47 7.44 -17.36 3.15
CA LEU A 47 7.30 -16.39 4.24
C LEU A 47 6.32 -16.85 5.33
N ASP A 48 5.22 -17.51 4.93
CA ASP A 48 4.23 -18.11 5.85
C ASP A 48 4.86 -19.16 6.78
N ALA A 49 5.89 -19.87 6.30
CA ALA A 49 6.64 -20.85 7.09
C ALA A 49 7.61 -20.22 8.12
N THR A 50 7.77 -18.90 8.11
CA THR A 50 8.62 -18.15 9.04
C THR A 50 7.78 -17.36 10.05
N GLU A 51 8.44 -16.68 11.00
CA GLU A 51 7.75 -15.77 11.92
C GLU A 51 7.02 -14.63 11.17
N ALA A 52 7.47 -14.27 9.97
CA ALA A 52 6.86 -13.25 9.14
C ALA A 52 5.45 -13.63 8.64
N GLY A 53 5.05 -14.91 8.66
CA GLY A 53 3.68 -15.31 8.33
C GLY A 53 2.62 -14.63 9.21
N LYS A 54 2.99 -14.32 10.46
CA LYS A 54 2.11 -13.63 11.41
C LYS A 54 2.02 -12.13 11.19
N PHE A 55 2.96 -11.56 10.44
CA PHE A 55 3.01 -10.11 10.26
C PHE A 55 1.79 -9.60 9.47
N PRO A 56 1.31 -8.39 9.77
CA PRO A 56 0.31 -7.71 8.95
C PRO A 56 0.84 -7.35 7.57
N ILE A 57 -0.08 -7.01 6.67
CA ILE A 57 0.23 -6.59 5.30
C ILE A 57 0.01 -5.08 5.11
N CYS A 58 0.80 -4.49 4.24
CA CYS A 58 0.70 -3.10 3.81
C CYS A 58 0.50 -3.06 2.29
N MET A 59 -0.71 -2.69 1.87
CA MET A 59 -1.08 -2.65 0.45
C MET A 59 -0.55 -1.37 -0.20
N ALA A 60 0.36 -1.55 -1.15
CA ALA A 60 1.02 -0.48 -1.86
C ALA A 60 0.38 -0.38 -3.27
N LYS A 61 -0.49 0.61 -3.43
CA LYS A 61 -1.32 0.84 -4.64
C LYS A 61 -1.54 2.33 -4.88
N THR A 62 -2.14 2.67 -6.03
CA THR A 62 -2.58 4.06 -6.26
C THR A 62 -3.61 4.50 -5.22
N GLN A 63 -3.44 5.70 -4.67
CA GLN A 63 -4.36 6.31 -3.70
C GLN A 63 -5.62 6.90 -4.36
N TYR A 64 -5.67 6.99 -5.69
CA TYR A 64 -6.75 7.66 -6.42
C TYR A 64 -7.98 6.78 -6.67
N SER A 65 -7.88 5.47 -6.43
CA SER A 65 -8.93 4.49 -6.69
C SER A 65 -8.87 3.33 -5.68
N PHE A 66 -9.98 2.62 -5.49
CA PHE A 66 -9.97 1.31 -4.83
C PHE A 66 -9.31 0.22 -5.70
N SER A 67 -9.41 0.35 -7.02
CA SER A 67 -8.72 -0.52 -7.98
C SER A 67 -7.24 -0.16 -8.14
N THR A 68 -6.49 -0.86 -8.99
CA THR A 68 -5.12 -0.47 -9.37
C THR A 68 -5.08 0.59 -10.48
N ASP A 69 -6.22 0.97 -11.06
CA ASP A 69 -6.35 2.02 -12.07
C ASP A 69 -6.77 3.37 -11.43
N PRO A 70 -5.94 4.43 -11.49
CA PRO A 70 -6.25 5.72 -10.88
C PRO A 70 -7.44 6.44 -11.53
N THR A 71 -7.89 6.03 -12.72
CA THR A 71 -9.01 6.65 -13.43
C THR A 71 -10.38 6.13 -12.97
N LEU A 72 -10.42 4.94 -12.36
CA LEU A 72 -11.64 4.34 -11.82
C LEU A 72 -12.01 4.97 -10.47
N LYS A 73 -12.81 6.02 -10.50
CA LYS A 73 -13.21 6.80 -9.32
C LYS A 73 -14.42 6.19 -8.60
N ALA A 74 -14.73 6.75 -7.43
CA ALA A 74 -15.84 6.35 -6.57
C ALA A 74 -15.68 4.89 -6.08
N ALA A 75 -16.67 4.03 -6.29
CA ALA A 75 -16.67 2.66 -5.81
C ALA A 75 -16.78 1.66 -6.98
N PRO A 76 -15.67 1.41 -7.71
CA PRO A 76 -15.65 0.48 -8.83
C PRO A 76 -15.95 -0.96 -8.36
N THR A 77 -16.30 -1.83 -9.31
CA THR A 77 -16.55 -3.27 -9.12
C THR A 77 -16.09 -4.02 -10.37
N GLY A 78 -15.96 -5.35 -10.33
CA GLY A 78 -15.61 -6.12 -11.52
C GLY A 78 -14.12 -6.08 -11.86
N PHE A 79 -13.25 -5.99 -10.85
CA PHE A 79 -11.81 -5.88 -11.04
C PHE A 79 -11.06 -6.77 -10.04
N ASP A 80 -9.89 -7.24 -10.47
CA ASP A 80 -8.95 -7.95 -9.61
C ASP A 80 -7.77 -7.05 -9.21
N ILE A 81 -7.12 -7.37 -8.10
CA ILE A 81 -5.88 -6.71 -7.68
C ILE A 81 -4.66 -7.56 -8.08
N PRO A 82 -3.85 -7.12 -9.07
CA PRO A 82 -2.59 -7.80 -9.37
C PRO A 82 -1.57 -7.60 -8.26
N VAL A 83 -0.88 -8.67 -7.87
CA VAL A 83 0.26 -8.63 -6.95
C VAL A 83 1.55 -8.79 -7.75
N ARG A 84 2.39 -7.76 -7.76
CA ARG A 84 3.61 -7.71 -8.57
C ARG A 84 4.87 -8.07 -7.80
N GLU A 85 4.96 -7.64 -6.55
CA GLU A 85 6.14 -7.81 -5.72
C GLU A 85 5.73 -7.82 -4.24
N ILE A 86 6.44 -8.61 -3.43
CA ILE A 86 6.31 -8.64 -1.97
C ILE A 86 7.66 -8.25 -1.37
N LYS A 87 7.67 -7.26 -0.48
CA LYS A 87 8.86 -6.87 0.29
C LYS A 87 8.62 -7.09 1.77
N LEU A 88 9.54 -7.79 2.43
CA LEU A 88 9.50 -7.96 3.88
C LEU A 88 10.18 -6.77 4.55
N SER A 89 9.45 -6.06 5.40
CA SER A 89 10.00 -5.02 6.29
C SER A 89 10.16 -5.59 7.69
N ALA A 90 11.13 -6.48 7.88
CA ALA A 90 11.31 -7.24 9.12
C ALA A 90 11.44 -6.37 10.38
N GLY A 91 12.17 -5.25 10.32
CA GLY A 91 12.32 -4.36 11.48
C GLY A 91 11.05 -3.60 11.88
N ALA A 92 10.08 -3.47 10.96
CA ALA A 92 8.78 -2.86 11.23
C ALA A 92 7.65 -3.90 11.31
N GLU A 93 7.98 -5.18 11.14
CA GLU A 93 7.09 -6.33 11.25
C GLU A 93 5.86 -6.28 10.34
N PHE A 94 6.03 -5.91 9.06
CA PHE A 94 4.97 -6.04 8.04
C PHE A 94 5.51 -6.39 6.66
N LEU A 95 4.62 -6.87 5.79
CA LEU A 95 4.90 -7.15 4.38
C LEU A 95 4.30 -6.07 3.49
N VAL A 96 5.12 -5.46 2.63
CA VAL A 96 4.66 -4.52 1.60
C VAL A 96 4.23 -5.31 0.36
N VAL A 97 2.96 -5.16 -0.01
CA VAL A 97 2.34 -5.81 -1.16
C VAL A 97 2.22 -4.79 -2.30
N VAL A 98 3.09 -4.89 -3.29
CA VAL A 98 3.16 -3.94 -4.40
C VAL A 98 2.23 -4.41 -5.53
N THR A 99 1.23 -3.59 -5.85
CA THR A 99 0.20 -3.93 -6.85
C THR A 99 0.39 -3.22 -8.19
N GLY A 100 1.21 -2.16 -8.22
CA GLY A 100 1.47 -1.34 -9.40
C GLY A 100 2.83 -0.67 -9.34
N ALA A 101 3.11 0.23 -10.27
CA ALA A 101 4.31 1.05 -10.19
C ALA A 101 4.15 2.07 -9.06
N ILE A 102 5.08 2.06 -8.09
CA ILE A 102 5.10 2.99 -6.97
C ILE A 102 6.35 3.84 -7.08
N MET A 103 6.18 5.16 -7.02
CA MET A 103 7.31 6.08 -6.97
C MET A 103 7.89 6.10 -5.55
N THR A 104 9.07 5.52 -5.38
CA THR A 104 9.83 5.59 -4.12
C THR A 104 10.85 6.73 -4.11
N MET A 105 11.11 7.35 -5.27
CA MET A 105 12.04 8.47 -5.43
C MET A 105 11.42 9.50 -6.38
N PRO A 106 10.76 10.55 -5.87
CA PRO A 106 10.20 11.60 -6.71
C PRO A 106 11.31 12.42 -7.37
N GLY A 107 11.14 12.75 -8.65
CA GLY A 107 12.03 13.67 -9.36
C GLY A 107 11.66 15.14 -9.14
N LEU A 108 12.56 16.05 -9.50
CA LEU A 108 12.27 17.48 -9.55
C LEU A 108 11.37 17.82 -10.74
N PRO A 109 10.47 18.81 -10.61
CA PRO A 109 9.68 19.31 -11.74
C PRO A 109 10.56 20.11 -12.71
N ARG A 110 10.01 20.43 -13.90
CA ARG A 110 10.71 21.20 -14.94
C ARG A 110 11.31 22.52 -14.44
N VAL A 111 10.63 23.19 -13.51
CA VAL A 111 11.11 24.40 -12.82
C VAL A 111 11.05 24.11 -11.32
N PRO A 112 12.17 23.74 -10.68
CA PRO A 112 12.22 23.48 -9.25
C PRO A 112 11.86 24.71 -8.43
N ALA A 113 11.19 24.51 -7.29
CA ALA A 113 10.97 25.59 -6.32
C ALA A 113 12.31 26.17 -5.82
N ALA A 114 13.37 25.35 -5.81
CA ALA A 114 14.73 25.74 -5.44
C ALA A 114 15.26 26.96 -6.21
N ASP A 115 14.83 27.18 -7.46
CA ASP A 115 15.24 28.35 -8.26
C ASP A 115 14.77 29.69 -7.66
N LYS A 116 13.77 29.64 -6.76
CA LYS A 116 13.17 30.82 -6.11
C LYS A 116 13.43 30.88 -4.61
N ILE A 117 14.07 29.86 -4.03
CA ILE A 117 14.40 29.85 -2.60
C ILE A 117 15.59 30.78 -2.39
N ASP A 118 15.43 31.77 -1.52
CA ASP A 118 16.48 32.74 -1.19
C ASP A 118 16.38 33.20 0.27
N VAL A 119 17.46 33.79 0.78
CA VAL A 119 17.55 34.37 2.12
C VAL A 119 18.05 35.80 2.00
N ASP A 120 17.24 36.76 2.44
CA ASP A 120 17.63 38.17 2.38
C ASP A 120 18.63 38.57 3.49
N GLY A 121 19.02 39.85 3.49
CA GLY A 121 20.01 40.39 4.44
C GLY A 121 19.57 40.38 5.90
N ASP A 122 18.26 40.28 6.17
CA ASP A 122 17.68 40.17 7.51
C ASP A 122 17.47 38.70 7.93
N GLY A 123 17.87 37.75 7.08
CA GLY A 123 17.71 36.33 7.30
C GLY A 123 16.31 35.81 6.99
N VAL A 124 15.48 36.58 6.29
CA VAL A 124 14.12 36.16 5.92
C VAL A 124 14.18 35.27 4.69
N ILE A 125 13.57 34.09 4.81
CA ILE A 125 13.50 33.10 3.73
C ILE A 125 12.30 33.40 2.83
N SER A 126 12.51 33.44 1.52
CA SER A 126 11.45 33.56 0.50
C SER A 126 11.41 32.34 -0.42
N GLY A 127 10.28 32.09 -1.08
CA GLY A 127 10.13 31.03 -2.09
C GLY A 127 10.02 29.59 -1.54
N LEU A 128 9.98 29.40 -0.22
CA LEU A 128 9.88 28.08 0.42
C LEU A 128 8.43 27.54 0.47
N PHE A 129 7.43 28.43 0.47
CA PHE A 129 6.00 28.13 0.47
C PHE A 129 5.26 29.01 -0.54
#